data_AF-D6Y191-F1
#
_entry.id   AF-D6Y191-F1
#
_cell.length_a   1.000
_cell.length_b   1.000
_cell.length_c   1.000
_cell.angle_alpha   90.00
_cell.angle_beta   90.00
_cell.angle_gamma   90.00
#
_symmetry.space_group_name_H-M   'P 1'
#
loop_
_entity.id
_entity.type
_entity.pdbx_description
1 polymer ?
#
loop_
_entity_poly.entity_id
_entity_poly.type
_entity_poly.pdbx_seq_one_letter_code
_entity_poly.pdbx_strand_id
1 'polypeptide(L)' 'MGLHDKKLEQGECPYCEGKGYHQPPLTVTETCPDCHGTGEKRQAS' A
#
# COMPACT_ATOMS: atom_id res chain seq x y z
N MET A 1 -0.20 5.10 -25.58
CA MET A 1 0.60 5.39 -24.37
C MET A 1 -0.17 4.86 -23.16
N GLY A 2 0.30 3.78 -22.55
CA GLY A 2 -0.39 3.17 -21.40
C GLY A 2 -0.15 3.99 -20.14
N LEU A 3 -1.16 4.71 -19.68
CA LEU A 3 -1.20 5.11 -18.28
C LEU A 3 -1.26 3.83 -17.47
N HIS A 4 -0.21 3.56 -16.72
CA HIS A 4 -0.21 2.51 -15.72
C HIS A 4 -1.06 3.05 -14.56
N ASP A 5 -2.38 3.00 -14.71
CA ASP A 5 -3.26 3.09 -13.56
C ASP A 5 -2.96 1.85 -12.71
N LYS A 6 -2.12 2.03 -11.68
CA LYS A 6 -2.13 1.12 -10.54
C LYS A 6 -3.48 1.35 -9.88
N LYS A 7 -4.50 0.70 -10.43
CA LYS A 7 -5.85 0.69 -9.93
C LYS A 7 -5.79 -0.06 -8.61
N LEU A 8 -5.46 0.68 -7.56
CA LEU A 8 -5.73 0.31 -6.17
C LEU A 8 -7.13 -0.30 -6.15
N GLU A 9 -7.18 -1.62 -6.04
CA GLU A 9 -8.40 -2.39 -5.92
C GLU A 9 -9.18 -1.82 -4.74
N GLN A 10 -10.52 -1.86 -4.79
CA GLN A 10 -11.38 -1.28 -3.76
C GLN A 10 -11.22 -2.04 -2.44
N GLY A 11 -10.17 -1.73 -1.69
CA GLY A 11 -9.72 -2.54 -0.58
C GLY A 11 -8.24 -2.34 -0.26
N GLU A 12 -7.43 -1.84 -1.20
CA GLU A 12 -6.00 -1.65 -0.97
C GLU A 12 -5.67 -0.32 -0.29
N CYS A 13 -4.65 -0.34 0.56
CA CYS A 13 -4.17 0.84 1.27
C CYS A 13 -3.53 1.82 0.27
N PRO A 14 -4.02 3.06 0.15
CA PRO A 14 -3.50 4.04 -0.80
C PRO A 14 -2.09 4.50 -0.45
N TYR A 15 -1.68 4.35 0.82
CA TYR A 15 -0.37 4.78 1.29
C TYR A 15 0.74 3.86 0.78
N CYS A 16 0.56 2.55 0.95
CA CYS A 16 1.52 1.53 0.50
C CYS A 16 1.15 0.86 -0.82
N GLU A 17 0.10 1.32 -1.50
CA GLU A 17 -0.39 0.76 -2.76
C GLU A 17 -0.62 -0.76 -2.69
N GLY A 18 -1.27 -1.23 -1.62
CA GLY A 18 -1.53 -2.65 -1.44
C GLY A 18 -0.37 -3.48 -0.87
N LYS A 19 0.84 -2.91 -0.77
CA LYS A 19 2.05 -3.67 -0.41
C LYS A 19 2.12 -4.07 1.06
N GLY A 20 1.49 -3.30 1.95
CA GLY A 20 1.59 -3.46 3.41
C GLY A 20 2.89 -2.91 4.00
N TYR A 21 3.88 -2.57 3.20
CA TYR A 21 5.16 -2.05 3.65
C TYR A 21 5.73 -1.06 2.64
N HIS A 22 6.60 -0.17 3.12
CA HIS A 22 7.41 0.71 2.30
C HIS A 22 8.86 0.22 2.32
N GLN A 23 9.47 0.08 1.14
CA GLN A 23 10.90 -0.14 1.00
C GLN A 23 11.54 1.10 0.38
N PRO A 24 11.96 2.08 1.20
CA PRO A 24 12.85 3.12 0.72
C PRO A 24 14.17 2.50 0.25
N PRO A 25 14.79 3.01 -0.83
CA PRO A 25 16.00 2.42 -1.42
C PRO A 25 17.24 2.45 -0.51
N LEU A 26 17.16 3.14 0.63
CA LEU A 26 18.28 3.37 1.56
C LEU A 26 17.98 2.86 2.98
N THR A 27 16.77 2.36 3.24
CA THR A 27 16.36 1.93 4.60
C THR A 27 15.85 0.49 4.57
N VAL A 28 15.75 -0.11 5.75
CA VAL A 28 15.05 -1.39 5.90
C VAL A 28 13.57 -1.21 5.54
N THR A 29 12.95 -2.31 5.13
CA THR A 29 11.51 -2.39 4.89
C THR A 29 10.76 -1.98 6.15
N GLU A 30 10.06 -0.85 6.09
CA GLU A 30 9.23 -0.37 7.18
C GLU A 30 7.78 -0.78 6.94
N THR A 31 7.13 -1.29 7.98
CA THR A 31 5.71 -1.64 7.91
C THR A 31 4.89 -0.38 7.67
N CYS A 32 3.92 -0.44 6.75
CA CYS A 32 3.09 0.71 6.42
C CYS A 32 2.34 1.17 7.67
N PRO A 33 2.45 2.45 8.09
CA PRO A 33 1.81 2.93 9.31
C PRO A 33 0.29 3.07 9.16
N ASP A 34 -0.22 3.19 7.94
CA ASP A 34 -1.65 3.40 7.66
C ASP A 34 -2.45 2.10 7.77
N CYS A 35 -1.90 1.01 7.21
CA CYS A 35 -2.51 -0.31 7.24
C CYS A 35 -1.83 -1.28 8.23
N HIS A 36 -0.80 -0.83 8.95
CA HIS A 36 -0.05 -1.64 9.91
C HIS A 36 0.43 -3.00 9.35
N GLY A 37 0.80 -3.05 8.07
CA GLY A 37 1.27 -4.29 7.45
C GLY A 37 0.23 -5.10 6.70
N THR A 38 -1.06 -4.75 6.79
CA THR A 38 -2.11 -5.53 6.13
C THR A 38 -2.15 -5.32 4.62
N GLY A 39 -1.68 -4.17 4.12
CA GLY A 39 -1.81 -3.80 2.70
C GLY A 39 -3.24 -3.40 2.31
N GLU A 40 -4.20 -3.56 3.21
CA GLU A 40 -5.61 -3.32 2.96
C GLU A 40 -6.08 -2.05 3.67
N LYS A 41 -6.85 -1.20 2.97
CA LYS A 41 -7.60 -0.12 3.60
C LYS A 41 -8.59 -0.79 4.54
N ARG A 42 -8.62 -0.36 5.80
CA ARG A 42 -9.54 -0.85 6.82
C ARG A 42 -10.97 -0.46 6.42
N GLN A 43 -11.57 -1.20 5.49
CA GLN A 43 -13.00 -1.16 5.23
C GLN A 43 -13.63 -1.71 6.51
N ALA A 44 -14.09 -0.82 7.38
CA ALA A 44 -14.94 -1.18 8.49
C ALA A 44 -16.16 -1.92 7.92
N SER A 45 -16.15 -3.25 8.04
CA SER A 45 -17.35 -4.08 7.90
C SER A 45 -18.22 -3.91 9.15
#